data_AF-A0A2T9YM92-F1
#
_entry.id   AF-A0A2T9YM92-F1
#
_cell.length_a   1.000
_cell.length_b   1.000
_cell.length_c   1.000
_cell.angle_alpha   90.00
_cell.angle_beta   90.00
_cell.angle_gamma   90.00
#
_symmetry.space_group_name_H-M   'P 1'
#
loop_
_entity.id
_entity.type
_entity.pdbx_description
1 polymer ?
#
loop_
_entity_poly.entity_id
_entity_poly.type
_entity_poly.pdbx_seq_one_letter_code
_entity_poly.pdbx_strand_id
1 'polypeptide(L)'
;MYKKNKLIIFDTTLRDGEQSPGVTLSVDEKVVIAKQLSRLGVDVVEAGFPVASPGDFLAVQKIAQEVGHLMEGREKVGKPITVCGFSRAVPKDIEATFQAIKDAPCHMIHTALATSDIHLKYKLNMSRDQCIERAVSAVKLAKSFCKDVEFSPEDGARSDPEFLIEVLSKVIAAGATVVNVADTVGYKTPREFGNLVAYLIEHVKDSDKVMWSVHCHNDLGLATANTLAGITNGALQVEVTMNGIGERAGNTSLEEVIMNIQTRSLEYPVYHTINTKLLVPTSKMVSDLTGMAVQPNKAIVGRNAFLHESGIHQDGVLKNKETYEIIRPEDVGVYTSNILLGKHSGRHAIKTRLEEIGYGGNSLTDDQMNNVFSRFKNLADSKKSAVTDDDLLAIISDLFSRAHTSSSYNSKTESSTSAKSNGEISHIKAYYELVHLQVVSGTGISATATITLKENSSGSILTDAALAQTGPVEAAFNAIKLITKQDISLTMYNITATGYGADSACKATVKIKENKQSQEHSVFTGVAAETDIVTASAIAYIYSINKMLAQKYDASESRSSLQD
;
A
#
# COMPACT_ATOMS: atom_id res chain seq x y z
N MET A 1 -37.40 12.08 -2.42
CA MET A 1 -36.00 11.65 -2.13
C MET A 1 -35.12 12.89 -2.19
N TYR A 2 -34.42 13.22 -1.11
CA TYR A 2 -33.43 14.31 -1.14
C TYR A 2 -32.30 13.94 -2.11
N LYS A 3 -31.85 14.89 -2.93
CA LYS A 3 -30.71 14.68 -3.84
C LYS A 3 -29.44 14.60 -3.01
N LYS A 4 -28.79 13.43 -3.01
CA LYS A 4 -27.52 13.22 -2.30
C LYS A 4 -26.33 13.71 -3.10
N ASN A 5 -25.33 14.22 -2.40
CA ASN A 5 -24.06 14.58 -3.01
C ASN A 5 -23.16 13.35 -3.14
N LYS A 6 -22.28 13.34 -4.15
CA LYS A 6 -21.23 12.31 -4.26
C LYS A 6 -20.17 12.61 -3.19
N LEU A 7 -19.82 11.62 -2.39
CA LEU A 7 -18.65 11.66 -1.52
C LEU A 7 -17.40 11.35 -2.36
N ILE A 8 -16.42 12.23 -2.30
CA ILE A 8 -15.10 12.03 -2.91
C ILE A 8 -14.24 11.20 -1.97
N ILE A 9 -13.77 10.05 -2.46
CA ILE A 9 -12.88 9.18 -1.70
C ILE A 9 -11.44 9.51 -2.09
N PHE A 10 -10.72 10.10 -1.15
CA PHE A 10 -9.30 10.40 -1.26
C PHE A 10 -8.53 9.32 -0.50
N ASP A 11 -7.80 8.47 -1.22
CA ASP A 11 -6.96 7.43 -0.60
C ASP A 11 -5.52 7.92 -0.45
N THR A 12 -4.99 7.83 0.78
CA THR A 12 -3.60 8.16 1.12
C THR A 12 -2.80 6.93 1.56
N THR A 13 -3.17 5.73 1.10
CA THR A 13 -2.46 4.49 1.42
C THR A 13 -1.00 4.54 0.97
N LEU A 14 -0.72 5.21 -0.17
CA LEU A 14 0.61 5.33 -0.77
C LEU A 14 1.48 6.48 -0.22
N ARG A 15 0.93 7.31 0.67
CA ARG A 15 1.67 8.40 1.32
C ARG A 15 1.59 8.27 2.84
N ASP A 16 0.44 8.56 3.46
CA ASP A 16 0.29 8.47 4.91
C ASP A 16 0.36 7.01 5.37
N GLY A 17 -0.26 6.09 4.61
CA GLY A 17 -0.21 4.66 4.89
C GLY A 17 1.22 4.09 4.89
N GLU A 18 2.08 4.56 3.99
CA GLU A 18 3.48 4.15 3.96
C GLU A 18 4.30 4.69 5.15
N GLN A 19 3.86 5.76 5.80
CA GLN A 19 4.52 6.28 7.01
C GLN A 19 4.32 5.36 8.23
N SER A 20 3.52 4.29 8.12
CA SER A 20 3.47 3.23 9.13
C SER A 20 4.87 2.64 9.38
N PRO A 21 5.30 2.53 10.66
CA PRO A 21 6.59 1.95 11.00
C PRO A 21 6.81 0.57 10.36
N GLY A 22 7.89 0.45 9.60
CA GLY A 22 8.28 -0.78 8.94
C GLY A 22 7.61 -1.00 7.59
N VAL A 23 6.76 -0.11 7.07
CA VAL A 23 6.30 -0.16 5.67
C VAL A 23 7.33 0.53 4.78
N THR A 24 7.64 -0.09 3.65
CA THR A 24 8.53 0.46 2.63
C THR A 24 8.11 -0.18 1.31
N LEU A 25 7.53 0.61 0.42
CA LEU A 25 7.05 0.14 -0.88
C LEU A 25 8.05 0.50 -1.97
N SER A 26 8.33 -0.44 -2.86
CA SER A 26 9.05 -0.14 -4.10
C SER A 26 8.19 0.72 -5.04
N VAL A 27 8.83 1.36 -6.01
CA VAL A 27 8.16 2.10 -7.10
C VAL A 27 7.06 1.25 -7.77
N ASP A 28 7.38 -0.01 -8.08
CA ASP A 28 6.45 -0.92 -8.76
C ASP A 28 5.33 -1.40 -7.83
N GLU A 29 5.63 -1.67 -6.55
CA GLU A 29 4.63 -2.05 -5.55
C GLU A 29 3.60 -0.91 -5.37
N LYS A 30 4.05 0.35 -5.36
CA LYS A 30 3.18 1.53 -5.35
C LYS A 30 2.29 1.60 -6.60
N VAL A 31 2.85 1.35 -7.79
CA VAL A 31 2.09 1.34 -9.05
C VAL A 31 1.02 0.23 -9.04
N VAL A 32 1.34 -0.96 -8.53
CA VAL A 32 0.37 -2.07 -8.41
C VAL A 32 -0.80 -1.68 -7.51
N ILE A 33 -0.54 -1.12 -6.33
CA ILE A 33 -1.58 -0.64 -5.42
C ILE A 33 -2.39 0.49 -6.08
N ALA A 34 -1.74 1.45 -6.74
CA ALA A 34 -2.41 2.56 -7.41
C ALA A 34 -3.36 2.06 -8.53
N LYS A 35 -2.96 1.06 -9.32
CA LYS A 35 -3.83 0.41 -10.32
C LYS A 35 -5.05 -0.22 -9.65
N GLN A 36 -4.86 -0.90 -8.53
CA GLN A 36 -5.96 -1.51 -7.79
C GLN A 36 -6.91 -0.48 -7.17
N LEU A 37 -6.40 0.60 -6.58
CA LEU A 37 -7.22 1.71 -6.07
C LEU A 37 -8.02 2.39 -7.19
N SER A 38 -7.40 2.53 -8.37
CA SER A 38 -8.07 3.03 -9.57
C SER A 38 -9.26 2.15 -9.97
N ARG A 39 -9.08 0.82 -10.02
CA ARG A 39 -10.15 -0.16 -10.31
C ARG A 39 -11.21 -0.27 -9.21
N LEU A 40 -10.81 -0.08 -7.95
CA LEU A 40 -11.72 0.00 -6.80
C LEU A 40 -12.70 1.18 -6.94
N GLY A 41 -12.31 2.21 -7.69
CA GLY A 41 -13.13 3.39 -7.96
C GLY A 41 -12.83 4.58 -7.06
N VAL A 42 -11.66 4.61 -6.41
CA VAL A 42 -11.16 5.75 -5.61
C VAL A 42 -11.10 7.01 -6.49
N ASP A 43 -11.51 8.16 -5.97
CA ASP A 43 -11.60 9.41 -6.74
C ASP A 43 -10.26 10.14 -6.85
N VAL A 44 -9.50 10.15 -5.74
CA VAL A 44 -8.18 10.77 -5.63
C VAL A 44 -7.22 9.79 -4.96
N VAL A 45 -6.03 9.59 -5.54
CA VAL A 45 -4.94 8.84 -4.91
C VAL A 45 -3.81 9.80 -4.58
N GLU A 46 -3.44 9.90 -3.31
CA GLU A 46 -2.22 10.58 -2.89
C GLU A 46 -1.04 9.64 -3.05
N ALA A 47 -0.31 9.83 -4.15
CA ALA A 47 0.65 8.85 -4.66
C ALA A 47 1.99 8.84 -3.90
N GLY A 48 2.25 9.82 -3.04
CA GLY A 48 3.48 9.92 -2.25
C GLY A 48 3.87 11.36 -1.92
N PHE A 49 5.09 11.53 -1.40
CA PHE A 49 5.68 12.84 -1.11
C PHE A 49 6.95 13.05 -1.98
N PRO A 50 6.82 13.61 -3.20
CA PRO A 50 7.89 13.63 -4.20
C PRO A 50 9.24 14.19 -3.75
N VAL A 51 9.27 15.14 -2.82
CA VAL A 51 10.53 15.73 -2.33
C VAL A 51 11.25 14.86 -1.29
N ALA A 52 10.58 13.85 -0.73
CA ALA A 52 11.11 13.03 0.36
C ALA A 52 12.32 12.20 -0.09
N SER A 53 12.29 11.66 -1.31
CA SER A 53 13.41 10.95 -1.91
C SER A 53 13.29 10.89 -3.45
N PRO A 54 14.39 10.61 -4.18
CA PRO A 54 14.31 10.35 -5.61
C PRO A 54 13.40 9.17 -5.97
N GLY A 55 13.34 8.14 -5.11
CA GLY A 55 12.45 7.00 -5.28
C GLY A 55 10.97 7.40 -5.22
N ASP A 56 10.62 8.28 -4.28
CA ASP A 56 9.25 8.79 -4.15
C ASP A 56 8.85 9.66 -5.34
N PHE A 57 9.76 10.51 -5.82
CA PHE A 57 9.54 11.28 -7.06
C PHE A 57 9.23 10.36 -8.25
N LEU A 58 10.07 9.35 -8.47
CA LEU A 58 9.92 8.38 -9.56
C LEU A 58 8.63 7.57 -9.43
N ALA A 59 8.26 7.15 -8.21
CA ALA A 59 7.02 6.43 -7.97
C ALA A 59 5.80 7.27 -8.34
N VAL A 60 5.74 8.52 -7.86
CA VAL A 60 4.63 9.44 -8.17
C VAL A 60 4.55 9.72 -9.66
N GLN A 61 5.69 9.95 -10.32
CA GLN A 61 5.76 10.16 -11.77
C GLN A 61 5.26 8.94 -12.55
N LYS A 62 5.69 7.74 -12.16
CA LYS A 62 5.26 6.50 -12.82
C LYS A 62 3.76 6.25 -12.62
N ILE A 63 3.21 6.54 -11.43
CA ILE A 63 1.77 6.48 -11.18
C ILE A 63 1.02 7.48 -12.06
N ALA A 64 1.51 8.71 -12.18
CA ALA A 64 0.90 9.73 -13.03
C ALA A 64 0.82 9.27 -14.50
N GLN A 65 1.91 8.72 -15.02
CA GLN A 65 2.04 8.27 -16.42
C GLN A 65 1.30 6.96 -16.72
N GLU A 66 1.32 5.98 -15.81
CA GLU A 66 0.73 4.65 -16.07
C GLU A 66 -0.71 4.51 -15.56
N VAL A 67 -1.04 5.14 -14.43
CA VAL A 67 -2.32 4.94 -13.74
C VAL A 67 -3.26 6.11 -13.96
N GLY A 68 -2.74 7.33 -14.07
CA GLY A 68 -3.53 8.54 -14.26
C GLY A 68 -4.43 8.53 -15.51
N HIS A 69 -4.14 7.69 -16.50
CA HIS A 69 -4.93 7.54 -17.73
C HIS A 69 -5.92 6.37 -17.71
N LEU A 70 -5.86 5.49 -16.70
CA LEU A 70 -6.67 4.27 -16.70
C LEU A 70 -8.15 4.57 -16.48
N MET A 71 -8.98 3.89 -17.27
CA MET A 71 -10.44 3.91 -17.16
C MET A 71 -11.03 2.56 -16.73
N GLU A 72 -10.20 1.50 -16.68
CA GLU A 72 -10.64 0.16 -16.29
C GLU A 72 -11.26 0.16 -14.89
N GLY A 73 -12.52 -0.28 -14.78
CA GLY A 73 -13.25 -0.32 -13.51
C GLY A 73 -13.78 1.03 -13.03
N ARG A 74 -13.65 2.09 -13.84
CA ARG A 74 -14.05 3.47 -13.51
C ARG A 74 -15.28 3.96 -14.26
N GLU A 75 -16.04 3.07 -14.89
CA GLU A 75 -17.20 3.40 -15.71
C GLU A 75 -18.27 4.14 -14.89
N LYS A 76 -18.45 3.75 -13.62
CA LYS A 76 -19.36 4.44 -12.69
C LYS A 76 -18.85 5.82 -12.25
N VAL A 77 -17.54 6.04 -12.24
CA VAL A 77 -16.92 7.31 -11.87
C VAL A 77 -16.96 8.29 -13.05
N GLY A 78 -16.79 7.77 -14.28
CA GLY A 78 -16.86 8.53 -15.53
C GLY A 78 -15.62 9.37 -15.86
N LYS A 79 -14.53 9.23 -15.07
CA LYS A 79 -13.24 9.89 -15.32
C LYS A 79 -12.07 9.08 -14.75
N PRO A 80 -10.83 9.33 -15.21
CA PRO A 80 -9.63 8.74 -14.63
C PRO A 80 -9.47 9.11 -13.15
N ILE A 81 -8.57 8.41 -12.45
CA ILE A 81 -8.22 8.76 -11.08
C ILE A 81 -7.48 10.10 -11.03
N THR A 82 -7.74 10.91 -10.03
CA THR A 82 -6.96 12.13 -9.80
C THR A 82 -5.69 11.74 -9.07
N VAL A 83 -4.53 12.01 -9.65
CA VAL A 83 -3.23 11.74 -9.03
C VAL A 83 -2.82 12.97 -8.21
N CYS A 84 -2.83 12.82 -6.89
CA CYS A 84 -2.42 13.84 -5.95
C CYS A 84 -0.97 13.60 -5.49
N GLY A 85 -0.19 14.67 -5.39
CA GLY A 85 1.11 14.64 -4.72
C GLY A 85 1.12 15.55 -3.50
N PHE A 86 1.71 15.07 -2.41
CA PHE A 86 1.85 15.85 -1.18
C PHE A 86 3.03 16.82 -1.27
N SER A 87 2.93 17.96 -0.61
CA SER A 87 4.01 18.93 -0.43
C SER A 87 3.88 19.65 0.92
N ARG A 88 5.01 20.04 1.51
CA ARG A 88 5.00 21.09 2.54
C ARG A 88 4.74 22.43 1.84
N ALA A 89 4.26 23.42 2.58
CA ALA A 89 4.15 24.81 2.12
C ALA A 89 5.53 25.48 1.89
N VAL A 90 6.29 24.99 0.91
CA VAL A 90 7.64 25.43 0.52
C VAL A 90 7.71 25.43 -1.01
N PRO A 91 8.23 26.48 -1.67
CA PRO A 91 8.24 26.56 -3.13
C PRO A 91 8.89 25.37 -3.84
N LYS A 92 10.04 24.91 -3.35
CA LYS A 92 10.78 23.79 -3.93
C LYS A 92 9.97 22.48 -3.89
N ASP A 93 9.25 22.25 -2.80
CA ASP A 93 8.44 21.05 -2.62
C ASP A 93 7.25 21.08 -3.58
N ILE A 94 6.57 22.21 -3.70
CA ILE A 94 5.43 22.40 -4.61
C ILE A 94 5.84 22.21 -6.07
N GLU A 95 6.98 22.78 -6.48
CA GLU A 95 7.53 22.60 -7.83
C GLU A 95 7.82 21.12 -8.10
N ALA A 96 8.54 20.44 -7.20
CA ALA A 96 8.86 19.02 -7.35
C ALA A 96 7.58 18.17 -7.43
N THR A 97 6.57 18.49 -6.62
CA THR A 97 5.29 17.82 -6.65
C THR A 97 4.58 17.98 -8.00
N PHE A 98 4.53 19.19 -8.54
CA PHE A 98 3.97 19.42 -9.87
C PHE A 98 4.72 18.63 -10.95
N GLN A 99 6.06 18.67 -10.94
CA GLN A 99 6.86 17.96 -11.93
C GLN A 99 6.63 16.44 -11.91
N ALA A 100 6.31 15.87 -10.75
CA ALA A 100 6.00 14.45 -10.61
C ALA A 100 4.58 14.11 -11.14
N ILE A 101 3.57 14.96 -10.91
CA ILE A 101 2.18 14.61 -11.23
C ILE A 101 1.67 15.12 -12.59
N LYS A 102 2.38 16.06 -13.23
CA LYS A 102 1.90 16.81 -14.42
C LYS A 102 1.45 15.97 -15.61
N ASP A 103 1.95 14.73 -15.74
CA ASP A 103 1.62 13.86 -16.86
C ASP A 103 0.23 13.20 -16.70
N ALA A 104 -0.34 13.19 -15.48
CA ALA A 104 -1.69 12.69 -15.25
C ALA A 104 -2.75 13.68 -15.79
N PRO A 105 -3.78 13.22 -16.50
CA PRO A 105 -4.83 14.09 -17.05
C PRO A 105 -5.69 14.75 -15.97
N CYS A 106 -5.83 14.09 -14.81
CA CYS A 106 -6.40 14.64 -13.60
C CYS A 106 -5.32 14.60 -12.52
N HIS A 107 -4.86 15.76 -12.07
CA HIS A 107 -3.82 15.88 -11.06
C HIS A 107 -4.17 16.98 -10.06
N MET A 108 -3.65 16.84 -8.84
CA MET A 108 -3.92 17.76 -7.73
C MET A 108 -2.65 17.96 -6.90
N ILE A 109 -2.41 19.19 -6.44
CA ILE A 109 -1.36 19.46 -5.44
C ILE A 109 -2.02 19.58 -4.07
N HIS A 110 -1.59 18.74 -3.13
CA HIS A 110 -1.92 18.87 -1.72
C HIS A 110 -0.76 19.54 -0.99
N THR A 111 -0.99 20.73 -0.44
CA THR A 111 0.00 21.45 0.39
C THR A 111 -0.48 21.60 1.82
N ALA A 112 0.40 21.35 2.78
CA ALA A 112 0.06 21.44 4.21
C ALA A 112 0.98 22.39 4.99
N LEU A 113 0.43 22.97 6.06
CA LEU A 113 1.17 23.77 7.05
C LEU A 113 0.48 23.66 8.42
N ALA A 114 1.26 23.45 9.49
CA ALA A 114 0.70 23.36 10.84
C ALA A 114 0.15 24.70 11.34
N THR A 115 -1.05 24.68 11.93
CA THR A 115 -1.73 25.89 12.40
C THR A 115 -1.96 25.95 13.90
N SER A 116 -1.75 24.87 14.64
CA SER A 116 -1.94 24.89 16.09
C SER A 116 -0.82 25.66 16.79
N ASP A 117 -1.16 26.37 17.87
CA ASP A 117 -0.19 27.22 18.58
C ASP A 117 1.02 26.43 19.10
N ILE A 118 0.84 25.17 19.46
CA ILE A 118 1.93 24.29 19.88
C ILE A 118 2.91 24.01 18.74
N HIS A 119 2.41 23.77 17.52
CA HIS A 119 3.26 23.58 16.35
C HIS A 119 3.89 24.88 15.88
N LEU A 120 3.15 25.98 15.85
CA LEU A 120 3.69 27.30 15.50
C LEU A 120 4.86 27.68 16.41
N LYS A 121 4.70 27.47 17.73
CA LYS A 121 5.73 27.82 18.71
C LYS A 121 6.92 26.86 18.71
N TYR A 122 6.69 25.55 18.75
CA TYR A 122 7.77 24.59 19.03
C TYR A 122 8.28 23.82 17.80
N LYS A 123 7.49 23.69 16.73
CA LYS A 123 7.87 22.97 15.50
C LYS A 123 8.36 23.94 14.42
N LEU A 124 7.61 25.02 14.18
CA LEU A 124 7.84 25.94 13.08
C LEU A 124 8.57 27.22 13.47
N ASN A 125 8.55 27.58 14.76
CA ASN A 125 9.06 28.84 15.29
C ASN A 125 8.57 30.05 14.47
N MET A 126 7.24 30.13 14.30
CA MET A 126 6.56 31.04 13.37
C MET A 126 5.38 31.74 14.04
N SER A 127 5.16 33.02 13.73
CA SER A 127 3.96 33.73 14.18
C SER A 127 2.71 33.34 13.38
N ARG A 128 1.52 33.64 13.91
CA ARG A 128 0.24 33.44 13.20
C ARG A 128 0.21 34.18 11.85
N ASP A 129 0.69 35.44 11.80
CA ASP A 129 0.76 36.22 10.56
C ASP A 129 1.69 35.58 9.51
N GLN A 130 2.88 35.15 9.93
CA GLN A 130 3.83 34.46 9.05
C GLN A 130 3.26 33.13 8.54
N CYS A 131 2.47 32.43 9.36
CA CYS A 131 1.77 31.21 8.95
C CYS A 131 0.75 31.50 7.84
N ILE A 132 -0.08 32.53 8.01
CA ILE A 132 -1.05 32.96 6.97
C ILE A 132 -0.32 33.35 5.68
N GLU A 133 0.72 34.19 5.75
CA GLU A 133 1.50 34.61 4.58
C GLU A 133 2.09 33.42 3.82
N ARG A 134 2.64 32.45 4.56
CA ARG A 134 3.22 31.24 3.99
C ARG A 134 2.17 30.33 3.36
N ALA A 135 1.04 30.10 4.05
CA ALA A 135 -0.06 29.30 3.53
C ALA A 135 -0.63 29.90 2.22
N VAL A 136 -0.90 31.20 2.21
CA VAL A 136 -1.40 31.92 1.03
C VAL A 136 -0.40 31.86 -0.12
N SER A 137 0.88 32.07 0.15
CA SER A 137 1.92 32.03 -0.88
C SER A 137 2.08 30.64 -1.49
N ALA A 138 2.02 29.59 -0.65
CA ALA A 138 2.05 28.20 -1.10
C ALA A 138 0.87 27.86 -2.01
N VAL A 139 -0.36 28.23 -1.60
CA VAL A 139 -1.56 27.97 -2.41
C VAL A 139 -1.54 28.74 -3.73
N LYS A 140 -1.09 30.00 -3.74
CA LYS A 140 -0.94 30.78 -4.99
C LYS A 140 0.04 30.12 -5.95
N LEU A 141 1.18 29.64 -5.43
CA LEU A 141 2.18 28.96 -6.24
C LEU A 141 1.63 27.64 -6.78
N ALA A 142 1.02 26.81 -5.94
CA ALA A 142 0.39 25.56 -6.36
C ALA A 142 -0.68 25.83 -7.45
N LYS A 143 -1.49 26.88 -7.29
CA LYS A 143 -2.53 27.28 -8.24
C LYS A 143 -1.98 27.75 -9.58
N SER A 144 -0.76 28.30 -9.62
CA SER A 144 -0.11 28.67 -10.88
C SER A 144 0.34 27.47 -11.71
N PHE A 145 0.48 26.29 -11.10
CA PHE A 145 0.85 25.04 -11.78
C PHE A 145 -0.35 24.12 -12.03
N CYS A 146 -1.26 24.02 -11.06
CA CYS A 146 -2.34 23.06 -11.06
C CYS A 146 -3.68 23.74 -10.79
N LYS A 147 -4.73 23.30 -11.50
CA LYS A 147 -6.09 23.81 -11.29
C LYS A 147 -6.66 23.38 -9.94
N ASP A 148 -6.44 22.14 -9.54
CA ASP A 148 -7.00 21.56 -8.33
C ASP A 148 -5.93 21.58 -7.23
N VAL A 149 -6.22 22.33 -6.15
CA VAL A 149 -5.29 22.55 -5.04
C VAL A 149 -6.01 22.29 -3.73
N GLU A 150 -5.45 21.38 -2.95
CA GLU A 150 -5.88 21.08 -1.59
C GLU A 150 -4.95 21.73 -0.58
N PHE A 151 -5.52 22.41 0.41
CA PHE A 151 -4.78 22.96 1.54
C PHE A 151 -5.21 22.29 2.85
N SER A 152 -4.23 21.79 3.59
CA SER A 152 -4.42 21.19 4.92
C SER A 152 -3.76 22.02 6.02
N PRO A 153 -4.55 22.59 6.95
CA PRO A 153 -4.05 23.05 8.24
C PRO A 153 -3.71 21.83 9.11
N GLU A 154 -2.43 21.46 9.15
CA GLU A 154 -1.96 20.35 10.00
C GLU A 154 -2.26 20.66 11.47
N ASP A 155 -2.77 19.67 12.19
CA ASP A 155 -3.26 19.78 13.57
C ASP A 155 -4.43 20.78 13.72
N GLY A 156 -5.24 20.92 12.66
CA GLY A 156 -6.41 21.80 12.60
C GLY A 156 -7.40 21.58 13.74
N ALA A 157 -7.68 20.33 14.12
CA ALA A 157 -8.62 20.03 15.20
C ALA A 157 -8.21 20.58 16.59
N ARG A 158 -6.91 20.86 16.80
CA ARG A 158 -6.40 21.48 18.05
C ARG A 158 -5.98 22.94 17.86
N SER A 159 -6.20 23.50 16.67
CA SER A 159 -5.97 24.90 16.41
C SER A 159 -7.06 25.77 17.04
N ASP A 160 -6.71 27.02 17.33
CA ASP A 160 -7.69 28.06 17.68
C ASP A 160 -8.70 28.22 16.53
N PRO A 161 -10.02 28.04 16.76
CA PRO A 161 -11.02 28.10 15.70
C PRO A 161 -11.05 29.42 14.94
N GLU A 162 -10.83 30.56 15.60
CA GLU A 162 -10.86 31.88 14.95
C GLU A 162 -9.67 32.05 14.01
N PHE A 163 -8.49 31.61 14.47
CA PHE A 163 -7.30 31.61 13.62
C PHE A 163 -7.44 30.64 12.45
N LEU A 164 -8.04 29.48 12.67
CA LEU A 164 -8.30 28.51 11.62
C LEU A 164 -9.27 29.07 10.56
N ILE A 165 -10.32 29.78 10.98
CA ILE A 165 -11.24 30.48 10.07
C ILE A 165 -10.48 31.50 9.22
N GLU A 166 -9.60 32.28 9.83
CA GLU A 166 -8.80 33.28 9.13
C GLU A 166 -7.88 32.62 8.08
N VAL A 167 -7.09 31.61 8.47
CA VAL A 167 -6.20 30.88 7.56
C VAL A 167 -6.99 30.30 6.39
N LEU A 168 -8.07 29.57 6.67
CA LEU A 168 -8.91 28.93 5.65
C LEU A 168 -9.53 29.96 4.70
N SER A 169 -10.09 31.05 5.21
CA SER A 169 -10.64 32.13 4.39
C SER A 169 -9.60 32.74 3.44
N LYS A 170 -8.35 32.89 3.92
CA LYS A 170 -7.26 33.46 3.11
C LYS A 170 -6.76 32.50 2.04
N VAL A 171 -6.65 31.20 2.32
CA VAL A 171 -6.23 30.21 1.31
C VAL A 171 -7.29 29.96 0.26
N ILE A 172 -8.57 30.00 0.62
CA ILE A 172 -9.69 29.94 -0.34
C ILE A 172 -9.60 31.12 -1.30
N ALA A 173 -9.44 32.34 -0.78
CA ALA A 173 -9.23 33.54 -1.60
C ALA A 173 -7.95 33.46 -2.47
N ALA A 174 -6.96 32.67 -2.05
CA ALA A 174 -5.71 32.44 -2.78
C ALA A 174 -5.84 31.43 -3.92
N GLY A 175 -6.92 30.64 -3.96
CA GLY A 175 -7.24 29.72 -5.05
C GLY A 175 -7.33 28.23 -4.67
N ALA A 176 -7.32 27.89 -3.38
CA ALA A 176 -7.60 26.52 -2.92
C ALA A 176 -8.99 26.08 -3.40
N THR A 177 -9.09 24.85 -3.90
CA THR A 177 -10.35 24.25 -4.37
C THR A 177 -10.89 23.24 -3.36
N VAL A 178 -10.01 22.68 -2.53
CA VAL A 178 -10.34 21.79 -1.41
C VAL A 178 -9.66 22.33 -0.17
N VAL A 179 -10.38 22.34 0.94
CA VAL A 179 -9.80 22.60 2.27
C VAL A 179 -10.08 21.43 3.18
N ASN A 180 -9.05 20.99 3.89
CA ASN A 180 -9.13 19.83 4.76
C ASN A 180 -9.24 20.25 6.23
N VAL A 181 -9.90 19.42 7.03
CA VAL A 181 -9.93 19.53 8.48
C VAL A 181 -9.36 18.25 9.07
N ALA A 182 -8.17 18.35 9.64
CA ALA A 182 -7.44 17.19 10.15
C ALA A 182 -7.57 17.03 11.68
N ASP A 183 -7.98 15.84 12.14
CA ASP A 183 -7.73 15.35 13.50
C ASP A 183 -6.40 14.58 13.50
N THR A 184 -5.31 15.32 13.34
CA THR A 184 -3.94 14.80 13.16
C THR A 184 -3.50 13.84 14.26
N VAL A 185 -4.00 14.03 15.48
CA VAL A 185 -3.66 13.17 16.64
C VAL A 185 -4.75 12.14 16.91
N GLY A 186 -5.91 12.17 16.26
CA GLY A 186 -6.98 11.20 16.54
C GLY A 186 -7.54 11.30 17.97
N TYR A 187 -7.60 12.52 18.53
CA TYR A 187 -7.98 12.76 19.92
C TYR A 187 -9.43 13.24 20.09
N LYS A 188 -10.06 13.76 19.03
CA LYS A 188 -11.42 14.32 19.16
C LYS A 188 -12.46 13.23 19.33
N THR A 189 -13.54 13.57 20.04
CA THR A 189 -14.77 12.77 19.99
C THR A 189 -15.58 13.09 18.73
N PRO A 190 -16.47 12.18 18.26
CA PRO A 190 -17.26 12.42 17.05
C PRO A 190 -18.10 13.69 17.12
N ARG A 191 -18.64 14.01 18.29
CA ARG A 191 -19.43 15.23 18.50
C ARG A 191 -18.55 16.48 18.39
N GLU A 192 -17.37 16.50 19.00
CA GLU A 192 -16.48 17.65 18.94
C GLU A 192 -15.95 17.88 17.51
N PHE A 193 -15.59 16.80 16.81
CA PHE A 193 -15.09 16.90 15.45
C PHE A 193 -16.18 17.32 14.46
N GLY A 194 -17.37 16.71 14.53
CA GLY A 194 -18.53 17.10 13.71
C GLY A 194 -18.93 18.55 13.93
N ASN A 195 -18.97 19.01 15.20
CA ASN A 195 -19.27 20.40 15.52
C ASN A 195 -18.22 21.36 14.97
N LEU A 196 -16.93 21.00 15.02
CA LEU A 196 -15.87 21.81 14.43
C LEU A 196 -16.05 21.94 12.91
N VAL A 197 -16.33 20.85 12.21
CA VAL A 197 -16.57 20.87 10.75
C VAL A 197 -17.77 21.76 10.41
N ALA A 198 -18.90 21.59 11.11
CA ALA A 198 -20.08 22.44 10.91
C ALA A 198 -19.76 23.93 11.16
N TYR A 199 -19.05 24.21 12.24
CA TYR A 199 -18.67 25.57 12.62
C TYR A 199 -17.77 26.22 11.57
N LEU A 200 -16.77 25.52 11.05
CA LEU A 200 -15.90 26.03 9.99
C LEU A 200 -16.66 26.28 8.68
N ILE A 201 -17.54 25.37 8.28
CA ILE A 201 -18.37 25.55 7.08
C ILE A 201 -19.26 26.79 7.20
N GLU A 202 -19.82 27.04 8.39
CA GLU A 202 -20.69 28.19 8.65
C GLU A 202 -19.94 29.53 8.66
N HIS A 203 -18.71 29.56 9.18
CA HIS A 203 -18.00 30.82 9.49
C HIS A 203 -16.87 31.17 8.51
N VAL A 204 -16.32 30.20 7.79
CA VAL A 204 -15.27 30.46 6.79
C VAL A 204 -15.85 31.21 5.60
N LYS A 205 -15.18 32.30 5.21
CA LYS A 205 -15.59 33.10 4.07
C LYS A 205 -15.44 32.30 2.78
N ASP A 206 -16.45 32.39 1.90
CA ASP A 206 -16.49 31.69 0.61
C ASP A 206 -16.47 30.15 0.76
N SER A 207 -16.98 29.63 1.89
CA SER A 207 -17.04 28.20 2.22
C SER A 207 -17.83 27.36 1.22
N ASP A 208 -18.76 27.97 0.48
CA ASP A 208 -19.58 27.36 -0.56
C ASP A 208 -18.82 27.16 -1.90
N LYS A 209 -17.64 27.77 -2.05
CA LYS A 209 -16.82 27.69 -3.28
C LYS A 209 -15.80 26.57 -3.27
N VAL A 210 -15.63 25.88 -2.15
CA VAL A 210 -14.64 24.81 -1.97
C VAL A 210 -15.28 23.52 -1.53
N MET A 211 -14.57 22.43 -1.77
CA MET A 211 -14.91 21.14 -1.18
C MET A 211 -14.30 21.03 0.21
N TRP A 212 -15.09 20.56 1.17
CA TRP A 212 -14.63 20.27 2.52
C TRP A 212 -14.19 18.82 2.62
N SER A 213 -12.90 18.64 2.91
CA SER A 213 -12.24 17.36 3.20
C SER A 213 -12.07 17.18 4.70
N VAL A 214 -12.05 15.93 5.15
CA VAL A 214 -11.71 15.57 6.53
C VAL A 214 -10.69 14.43 6.53
N HIS A 215 -9.73 14.51 7.46
CA HIS A 215 -8.65 13.55 7.64
C HIS A 215 -8.50 13.21 9.12
N CYS A 216 -8.87 12.00 9.54
CA CYS A 216 -8.83 11.62 10.96
C CYS A 216 -7.82 10.50 11.21
N HIS A 217 -6.97 10.69 12.23
CA HIS A 217 -6.15 9.62 12.78
C HIS A 217 -6.87 8.87 13.90
N ASN A 218 -6.30 7.74 14.31
CA ASN A 218 -7.01 6.73 15.11
C ASN A 218 -6.43 6.49 16.51
N ASP A 219 -5.69 7.43 17.10
CA ASP A 219 -5.00 7.22 18.37
C ASP A 219 -5.94 6.83 19.54
N LEU A 220 -7.21 7.28 19.53
CA LEU A 220 -8.24 6.85 20.49
C LEU A 220 -9.24 5.82 19.93
N GLY A 221 -9.01 5.27 18.73
CA GLY A 221 -9.89 4.29 18.10
C GLY A 221 -11.19 4.88 17.52
N LEU A 222 -11.24 6.18 17.27
CA LEU A 222 -12.45 6.91 16.86
C LEU A 222 -12.39 7.49 15.43
N ALA A 223 -11.37 7.17 14.62
CA ALA A 223 -11.16 7.79 13.30
C ALA A 223 -12.35 7.64 12.36
N THR A 224 -12.88 6.42 12.21
CA THR A 224 -14.07 6.12 11.40
C THR A 224 -15.29 6.90 11.91
N ALA A 225 -15.51 6.94 13.23
CA ALA A 225 -16.64 7.66 13.82
C ALA A 225 -16.53 9.18 13.62
N ASN A 226 -15.33 9.75 13.77
CA ASN A 226 -15.06 11.17 13.52
C ASN A 226 -15.26 11.52 12.05
N THR A 227 -14.80 10.67 11.14
CA THR A 227 -14.98 10.86 9.69
C THR A 227 -16.46 10.86 9.30
N LEU A 228 -17.23 9.89 9.81
CA LEU A 228 -18.67 9.82 9.59
C LEU A 228 -19.40 11.05 10.17
N ALA A 229 -18.95 11.56 11.33
CA ALA A 229 -19.46 12.81 11.90
C ALA A 229 -19.10 14.04 11.05
N GLY A 230 -17.92 14.07 10.41
CA GLY A 230 -17.57 15.11 9.44
C GLY A 230 -18.51 15.10 8.23
N ILE A 231 -18.82 13.92 7.69
CA ILE A 231 -19.76 13.75 6.56
C ILE A 231 -21.16 14.26 6.92
N THR A 232 -21.68 13.90 8.09
CA THR A 232 -23.02 14.35 8.51
C THR A 232 -23.10 15.86 8.74
N ASN A 233 -21.95 16.51 8.96
CA ASN A 233 -21.84 17.95 9.17
C ASN A 233 -21.36 18.72 7.92
N GLY A 234 -21.32 18.08 6.74
CA GLY A 234 -21.15 18.77 5.46
C GLY A 234 -19.85 18.48 4.71
N ALA A 235 -18.95 17.65 5.24
CA ALA A 235 -17.79 17.19 4.48
C ALA A 235 -18.20 16.36 3.26
N LEU A 236 -17.59 16.66 2.11
CA LEU A 236 -17.86 15.99 0.82
C LEU A 236 -16.64 15.28 0.25
N GLN A 237 -15.50 15.36 0.93
CA GLN A 237 -14.32 14.53 0.70
C GLN A 237 -13.88 13.91 2.03
N VAL A 238 -13.33 12.69 1.97
CA VAL A 238 -12.71 12.02 3.11
C VAL A 238 -11.35 11.47 2.69
N GLU A 239 -10.34 11.72 3.52
CA GLU A 239 -9.02 11.11 3.40
C GLU A 239 -8.97 9.83 4.24
N VAL A 240 -8.70 8.72 3.57
CA VAL A 240 -8.75 7.37 4.14
C VAL A 240 -7.58 6.53 3.66
N THR A 241 -7.35 5.39 4.32
CA THR A 241 -6.42 4.37 3.85
C THR A 241 -7.06 2.99 3.87
N MET A 242 -6.65 2.14 2.93
CA MET A 242 -6.99 0.72 2.99
C MET A 242 -6.42 0.10 4.26
N ASN A 243 -7.23 -0.72 4.93
CA ASN A 243 -6.89 -1.36 6.21
C ASN A 243 -6.73 -0.40 7.40
N GLY A 244 -6.88 0.93 7.22
CA GLY A 244 -6.62 1.92 8.25
C GLY A 244 -5.13 2.06 8.60
N ILE A 245 -4.22 1.75 7.68
CA ILE A 245 -2.78 1.95 7.90
C ILE A 245 -2.43 3.45 7.92
N GLY A 246 -1.33 3.81 8.56
CA GLY A 246 -0.91 5.21 8.75
C GLY A 246 0.07 5.40 9.90
N GLU A 247 0.40 6.65 10.20
CA GLU A 247 1.18 6.95 11.40
C GLU A 247 0.51 6.44 12.69
N ARG A 248 1.33 5.95 13.65
CA ARG A 248 0.91 5.50 14.99
C ARG A 248 -0.19 4.43 14.94
N ALA A 249 -1.42 4.81 15.30
CA ALA A 249 -2.60 3.94 15.31
C ALA A 249 -3.32 3.87 13.95
N GLY A 250 -2.84 4.63 12.96
CA GLY A 250 -3.35 4.64 11.59
C GLY A 250 -4.31 5.78 11.28
N ASN A 251 -4.77 5.79 10.04
CA ASN A 251 -5.79 6.69 9.51
C ASN A 251 -7.18 6.06 9.59
N THR A 252 -8.21 6.83 9.24
CA THR A 252 -9.54 6.28 8.96
C THR A 252 -9.49 5.18 7.91
N SER A 253 -10.14 4.05 8.21
CA SER A 253 -10.25 2.91 7.32
C SER A 253 -11.24 3.17 6.17
N LEU A 254 -10.77 3.00 4.93
CA LEU A 254 -11.59 3.16 3.72
C LEU A 254 -12.78 2.21 3.75
N GLU A 255 -12.54 0.92 3.93
CA GLU A 255 -13.58 -0.12 3.89
C GLU A 255 -14.68 0.10 4.94
N GLU A 256 -14.33 0.63 6.11
CA GLU A 256 -15.29 0.91 7.18
C GLU A 256 -16.20 2.09 6.85
N VAL A 257 -15.66 3.19 6.32
CA VAL A 257 -16.46 4.36 5.91
C VAL A 257 -17.41 4.00 4.77
N ILE A 258 -16.89 3.31 3.75
CA ILE A 258 -17.66 2.89 2.58
C ILE A 258 -18.83 2.00 2.99
N MET A 259 -18.57 0.97 3.80
CA MET A 259 -19.64 0.06 4.20
C MET A 259 -20.64 0.69 5.17
N ASN A 260 -20.24 1.66 6.00
CA ASN A 260 -21.21 2.44 6.79
C ASN A 260 -22.20 3.20 5.91
N ILE A 261 -21.69 3.89 4.88
CA ILE A 261 -22.54 4.66 3.95
C ILE A 261 -23.43 3.73 3.12
N GLN A 262 -22.91 2.59 2.66
CA GLN A 262 -23.69 1.63 1.86
C GLN A 262 -24.78 0.95 2.68
N THR A 263 -24.45 0.43 3.87
CA THR A 263 -25.40 -0.31 4.72
C THR A 263 -26.44 0.59 5.36
N ARG A 264 -26.07 1.81 5.73
CA ARG A 264 -26.96 2.80 6.34
C ARG A 264 -27.23 3.97 5.39
N SER A 265 -27.52 3.65 4.13
CA SER A 265 -27.69 4.68 3.10
C SER A 265 -28.71 5.75 3.49
N LEU A 266 -29.81 5.43 4.18
CA LEU A 266 -30.80 6.44 4.59
C LEU A 266 -30.26 7.49 5.58
N GLU A 267 -29.20 7.16 6.33
CA GLU A 267 -28.67 8.01 7.41
C GLU A 267 -27.69 9.08 6.91
N TYR A 268 -26.98 8.78 5.82
CA TYR A 268 -25.91 9.65 5.32
C TYR A 268 -26.40 10.50 4.13
N PRO A 269 -26.08 11.81 4.11
CA PRO A 269 -26.50 12.73 3.05
C PRO A 269 -25.73 12.56 1.73
N VAL A 270 -24.88 11.54 1.64
CA VAL A 270 -23.97 11.29 0.51
C VAL A 270 -24.14 9.88 -0.06
N TYR A 271 -23.56 9.67 -1.25
CA TYR A 271 -23.37 8.35 -1.86
C TYR A 271 -21.94 8.23 -2.39
N HIS A 272 -21.43 7.00 -2.57
CA HIS A 272 -20.13 6.75 -3.18
C HIS A 272 -20.27 5.87 -4.44
N THR A 273 -19.19 5.78 -5.21
CA THR A 273 -19.10 4.93 -6.41
C THR A 273 -18.13 3.75 -6.27
N ILE A 274 -17.54 3.55 -5.08
CA ILE A 274 -16.62 2.44 -4.79
C ILE A 274 -17.24 1.09 -5.14
N ASN A 275 -16.47 0.25 -5.82
CA ASN A 275 -16.81 -1.15 -6.08
C ASN A 275 -16.53 -2.00 -4.84
N THR A 276 -17.52 -2.13 -3.96
CA THR A 276 -17.33 -2.80 -2.66
C THR A 276 -16.87 -4.26 -2.77
N LYS A 277 -17.17 -4.94 -3.88
CA LYS A 277 -16.71 -6.31 -4.15
C LYS A 277 -15.20 -6.45 -4.24
N LEU A 278 -14.46 -5.35 -4.39
CA LEU A 278 -13.01 -5.34 -4.43
C LEU A 278 -12.37 -4.97 -3.08
N LEU A 279 -13.14 -4.74 -2.01
CA LEU A 279 -12.59 -4.32 -0.71
C LEU A 279 -11.68 -5.39 -0.11
N VAL A 280 -12.13 -6.63 0.02
CA VAL A 280 -11.32 -7.73 0.57
C VAL A 280 -10.11 -8.06 -0.32
N PRO A 281 -10.25 -8.22 -1.65
CA PRO A 281 -9.10 -8.34 -2.55
C PRO A 281 -8.05 -7.24 -2.39
N THR A 282 -8.48 -5.98 -2.33
CA THR A 282 -7.59 -4.82 -2.18
C THR A 282 -6.92 -4.81 -0.81
N SER A 283 -7.67 -5.10 0.25
CA SER A 283 -7.17 -5.24 1.62
C SER A 283 -6.04 -6.27 1.71
N LYS A 284 -6.23 -7.45 1.11
CA LYS A 284 -5.23 -8.52 1.07
C LYS A 284 -3.98 -8.09 0.28
N MET A 285 -4.15 -7.49 -0.91
CA MET A 285 -3.03 -6.96 -1.70
C MET A 285 -2.20 -5.92 -0.91
N VAL A 286 -2.86 -4.96 -0.26
CA VAL A 286 -2.17 -3.94 0.56
C VAL A 286 -1.46 -4.60 1.74
N SER A 287 -2.10 -5.53 2.44
CA SER A 287 -1.46 -6.30 3.52
C SER A 287 -0.23 -7.06 3.03
N ASP A 288 -0.33 -7.65 1.83
CA ASP A 288 0.72 -8.47 1.24
C ASP A 288 1.95 -7.67 0.85
N LEU A 289 1.75 -6.49 0.25
CA LEU A 289 2.83 -5.63 -0.24
C LEU A 289 3.46 -4.79 0.87
N THR A 290 2.66 -4.31 1.83
CA THR A 290 3.18 -3.54 2.98
C THR A 290 3.84 -4.45 4.03
N GLY A 291 3.36 -5.69 4.14
CA GLY A 291 3.70 -6.62 5.22
C GLY A 291 2.92 -6.38 6.51
N MET A 292 1.98 -5.43 6.54
CA MET A 292 1.13 -5.18 7.71
C MET A 292 0.00 -6.20 7.78
N ALA A 293 -0.01 -7.01 8.82
CA ALA A 293 -1.06 -8.01 9.03
C ALA A 293 -2.41 -7.34 9.35
N VAL A 294 -3.47 -7.84 8.74
CA VAL A 294 -4.84 -7.44 9.07
C VAL A 294 -5.31 -8.20 10.31
N GLN A 295 -5.85 -7.48 11.31
CA GLN A 295 -6.44 -8.12 12.49
C GLN A 295 -7.54 -9.10 12.06
N PRO A 296 -7.57 -10.34 12.59
CA PRO A 296 -8.58 -11.32 12.20
C PRO A 296 -10.02 -10.84 12.34
N ASN A 297 -10.31 -10.07 13.39
CA ASN A 297 -11.63 -9.53 13.70
C ASN A 297 -11.83 -8.08 13.21
N LYS A 298 -10.96 -7.56 12.32
CA LYS A 298 -11.15 -6.23 11.75
C LYS A 298 -12.50 -6.16 11.03
N ALA A 299 -13.20 -5.05 11.21
CA ALA A 299 -14.46 -4.80 10.53
C ALA A 299 -14.29 -4.91 9.00
N ILE A 300 -15.31 -5.46 8.33
CA ILE A 300 -15.43 -5.60 6.87
C ILE A 300 -14.46 -6.60 6.22
N VAL A 301 -13.16 -6.50 6.48
CA VAL A 301 -12.11 -7.23 5.75
C VAL A 301 -11.37 -8.28 6.59
N GLY A 302 -11.63 -8.33 7.90
CA GLY A 302 -11.04 -9.35 8.77
C GLY A 302 -11.52 -10.76 8.41
N ARG A 303 -10.61 -11.75 8.46
CA ARG A 303 -10.94 -13.15 8.13
C ARG A 303 -12.07 -13.75 8.98
N ASN A 304 -12.29 -13.22 10.18
CA ASN A 304 -13.34 -13.64 11.11
C ASN A 304 -14.62 -12.80 11.01
N ALA A 305 -14.66 -11.75 10.16
CA ALA A 305 -15.76 -10.78 10.13
C ALA A 305 -17.13 -11.37 9.77
N PHE A 306 -17.15 -12.53 9.09
CA PHE A 306 -18.35 -13.22 8.64
C PHE A 306 -18.44 -14.67 9.16
N LEU A 307 -17.61 -15.04 10.13
CA LEU A 307 -17.61 -16.40 10.69
C LEU A 307 -18.47 -16.47 11.95
N HIS A 308 -19.28 -17.53 12.06
CA HIS A 308 -20.13 -17.81 13.22
C HIS A 308 -19.70 -19.12 13.89
N GLU A 309 -19.13 -19.03 15.09
CA GLU A 309 -18.67 -20.20 15.85
C GLU A 309 -19.78 -20.80 16.73
N SER A 310 -20.64 -19.94 17.29
CA SER A 310 -21.69 -20.35 18.22
C SER A 310 -22.80 -21.15 17.51
N GLY A 311 -23.12 -22.34 18.01
CA GLY A 311 -24.15 -23.20 17.41
C GLY A 311 -25.53 -22.55 17.32
N ILE A 312 -25.88 -21.67 18.27
CA ILE A 312 -27.13 -20.88 18.20
C ILE A 312 -27.10 -19.83 17.10
N HIS A 313 -25.94 -19.24 16.79
CA HIS A 313 -25.79 -18.29 15.69
C HIS A 313 -25.81 -19.02 14.35
N GLN A 314 -25.14 -20.17 14.26
CA GLN A 314 -25.17 -21.02 13.07
C GLN A 314 -26.60 -21.44 12.71
N ASP A 315 -27.38 -21.94 13.68
CA ASP A 315 -28.78 -22.29 13.47
C ASP A 315 -29.61 -21.07 13.02
N GLY A 316 -29.37 -19.90 13.62
CA GLY A 316 -30.00 -18.64 13.22
C GLY A 316 -29.70 -18.25 11.77
N VAL A 317 -28.42 -18.23 11.38
CA VAL A 317 -27.97 -17.89 10.02
C VAL A 317 -28.45 -18.91 8.99
N LEU A 318 -28.48 -20.20 9.33
CA LEU A 318 -29.01 -21.25 8.46
C LEU A 318 -30.52 -21.08 8.19
N LYS A 319 -31.27 -20.61 9.18
CA LYS A 319 -32.71 -20.31 9.03
C LYS A 319 -32.95 -19.02 8.27
N ASN A 320 -32.25 -17.95 8.63
CA ASN A 320 -32.24 -16.68 7.93
C ASN A 320 -30.94 -15.93 8.22
N LYS A 321 -30.13 -15.68 7.19
CA LYS A 321 -28.85 -14.97 7.28
C LYS A 321 -28.98 -13.58 7.93
N GLU A 322 -30.08 -12.88 7.69
CA GLU A 322 -30.33 -11.52 8.21
C GLU A 322 -30.43 -11.45 9.75
N THR A 323 -30.53 -12.60 10.43
CA THR A 323 -30.54 -12.64 11.90
C THR A 323 -29.26 -12.12 12.53
N TYR A 324 -28.12 -12.28 11.85
CA TYR A 324 -26.80 -11.83 12.34
C TYR A 324 -25.96 -11.13 11.26
N GLU A 325 -26.24 -11.33 9.97
CA GLU A 325 -25.47 -10.75 8.87
C GLU A 325 -26.15 -9.48 8.33
N ILE A 326 -25.60 -8.32 8.70
CA ILE A 326 -26.03 -7.01 8.15
C ILE A 326 -25.39 -6.70 6.79
N ILE A 327 -24.36 -7.46 6.41
CA ILE A 327 -23.60 -7.35 5.17
C ILE A 327 -23.45 -8.77 4.64
N ARG A 328 -23.74 -8.98 3.36
CA ARG A 328 -23.46 -10.26 2.73
C ARG A 328 -21.97 -10.35 2.40
N PRO A 329 -21.28 -11.47 2.70
CA PRO A 329 -19.85 -11.60 2.42
C PRO A 329 -19.48 -11.29 0.95
N GLU A 330 -20.32 -11.68 0.00
CA GLU A 330 -20.13 -11.42 -1.43
C GLU A 330 -20.18 -9.94 -1.83
N ASP A 331 -20.80 -9.08 -1.02
CA ASP A 331 -20.89 -7.64 -1.29
C ASP A 331 -19.56 -6.93 -1.03
N VAL A 332 -18.65 -7.55 -0.26
CA VAL A 332 -17.32 -7.03 0.06
C VAL A 332 -16.18 -7.81 -0.61
N GLY A 333 -16.52 -8.83 -1.41
CA GLY A 333 -15.56 -9.67 -2.12
C GLY A 333 -15.10 -10.91 -1.36
N VAL A 334 -15.82 -11.33 -0.30
CA VAL A 334 -15.64 -12.65 0.29
C VAL A 334 -16.48 -13.64 -0.51
N TYR A 335 -15.85 -14.36 -1.43
CA TYR A 335 -16.48 -15.44 -2.16
C TYR A 335 -16.17 -16.78 -1.51
N THR A 336 -17.18 -17.56 -1.15
CA THR A 336 -17.04 -19.00 -1.02
C THR A 336 -16.92 -19.59 -2.43
N SER A 337 -15.70 -19.91 -2.87
CA SER A 337 -15.52 -20.58 -4.16
C SER A 337 -16.20 -21.94 -4.13
N ASN A 338 -17.10 -22.19 -5.09
CA ASN A 338 -17.58 -23.52 -5.44
C ASN A 338 -16.70 -24.20 -6.51
N ILE A 339 -15.68 -23.49 -7.03
CA ILE A 339 -14.74 -24.04 -8.02
C ILE A 339 -13.53 -24.58 -7.26
N LEU A 340 -13.45 -25.90 -7.16
CA LEU A 340 -12.32 -26.60 -6.59
C LEU A 340 -11.12 -26.47 -7.55
N LEU A 341 -10.13 -25.66 -7.17
CA LEU A 341 -8.88 -25.55 -7.91
C LEU A 341 -7.92 -26.66 -7.47
N GLY A 342 -7.69 -27.63 -8.35
CA GLY A 342 -6.82 -28.78 -8.08
C GLY A 342 -5.91 -29.09 -9.25
N LYS A 343 -5.19 -30.21 -9.18
CA LYS A 343 -4.20 -30.63 -10.19
C LYS A 343 -4.75 -30.72 -11.63
N HIS A 344 -6.07 -30.85 -11.79
CA HIS A 344 -6.74 -30.90 -13.09
C HIS A 344 -7.22 -29.53 -13.61
N SER A 345 -7.15 -28.47 -12.81
CA SER A 345 -7.60 -27.13 -13.21
C SER A 345 -6.70 -26.55 -14.31
N GLY A 346 -7.32 -26.03 -15.37
CA GLY A 346 -6.65 -25.44 -16.52
C GLY A 346 -6.34 -23.95 -16.35
N ARG A 347 -5.48 -23.41 -17.24
CA ARG A 347 -4.99 -22.02 -17.18
C ARG A 347 -6.11 -20.98 -17.16
N HIS A 348 -7.17 -21.21 -17.92
CA HIS A 348 -8.33 -20.31 -17.96
C HIS A 348 -9.02 -20.21 -16.60
N ALA A 349 -9.24 -21.33 -15.91
CA ALA A 349 -9.87 -21.34 -14.58
C ALA A 349 -9.05 -20.56 -13.55
N ILE A 350 -7.72 -20.65 -13.61
CA ILE A 350 -6.84 -19.86 -12.75
C ILE A 350 -6.93 -18.39 -13.10
N LYS A 351 -6.83 -18.02 -14.39
CA LYS A 351 -6.92 -16.63 -14.83
C LYS A 351 -8.22 -15.96 -14.36
N THR A 352 -9.35 -16.63 -14.56
CA THR A 352 -10.66 -16.15 -14.10
C THR A 352 -10.67 -15.99 -12.58
N ARG A 353 -10.10 -16.95 -11.83
CA ARG A 353 -10.04 -16.82 -10.37
C ARG A 353 -9.16 -15.65 -9.92
N LEU A 354 -8.02 -15.45 -10.58
CA LEU A 354 -7.14 -14.30 -10.34
C LEU A 354 -7.85 -12.98 -10.61
N GLU A 355 -8.65 -12.91 -11.68
CA GLU A 355 -9.51 -11.77 -11.98
C GLU A 355 -10.52 -11.50 -10.85
N GLU A 356 -11.18 -12.53 -10.34
CA GLU A 356 -12.15 -12.44 -9.24
C GLU A 356 -11.52 -11.99 -7.91
N ILE A 357 -10.28 -12.40 -7.63
CA ILE A 357 -9.54 -11.99 -6.42
C ILE A 357 -8.68 -10.73 -6.63
N GLY A 358 -8.95 -9.95 -7.68
CA GLY A 358 -8.40 -8.60 -7.87
C GLY A 358 -7.16 -8.49 -8.76
N TYR A 359 -6.60 -9.59 -9.26
CA TYR A 359 -5.43 -9.62 -10.16
C TYR A 359 -5.79 -9.76 -11.65
N GLY A 360 -6.96 -9.24 -12.05
CA GLY A 360 -7.42 -9.29 -13.43
C GLY A 360 -6.84 -8.23 -14.36
N GLY A 361 -7.16 -8.30 -15.66
CA GLY A 361 -6.70 -7.32 -16.66
C GLY A 361 -5.22 -7.51 -17.02
N ASN A 362 -4.56 -6.44 -17.50
CA ASN A 362 -3.11 -6.43 -17.78
C ASN A 362 -2.24 -6.32 -16.49
N SER A 363 -2.77 -6.75 -15.33
CA SER A 363 -2.07 -6.68 -14.03
C SER A 363 -0.90 -7.67 -13.95
N LEU A 364 -0.93 -8.73 -14.75
CA LEU A 364 0.14 -9.71 -14.90
C LEU A 364 0.47 -9.86 -16.39
N THR A 365 1.75 -9.90 -16.74
CA THR A 365 2.19 -10.24 -18.10
C THR A 365 1.93 -11.72 -18.40
N ASP A 366 1.92 -12.11 -19.68
CA ASP A 366 1.72 -13.52 -20.06
C ASP A 366 2.77 -14.46 -19.45
N ASP A 367 4.00 -13.98 -19.31
CA ASP A 367 5.11 -14.69 -18.65
C ASP A 367 4.88 -14.84 -17.15
N GLN A 368 4.42 -13.77 -16.48
CA GLN A 368 4.05 -13.84 -15.07
C GLN A 368 2.90 -14.83 -14.87
N MET A 369 1.89 -14.79 -15.74
CA MET A 369 0.78 -15.74 -15.71
C MET A 369 1.22 -17.18 -16.03
N ASN A 370 2.26 -17.39 -16.84
CA ASN A 370 2.88 -18.70 -17.03
C ASN A 370 3.56 -19.20 -15.75
N ASN A 371 4.25 -18.31 -15.04
CA ASN A 371 4.90 -18.63 -13.79
C ASN A 371 3.88 -18.99 -12.69
N VAL A 372 2.82 -18.18 -12.52
CA VAL A 372 1.73 -18.47 -11.58
C VAL A 372 1.10 -19.83 -11.88
N PHE A 373 0.83 -20.14 -13.16
CA PHE A 373 0.25 -21.42 -13.57
C PHE A 373 1.15 -22.61 -13.20
N SER A 374 2.46 -22.50 -13.44
CA SER A 374 3.43 -23.55 -13.10
C SER A 374 3.50 -23.80 -11.58
N ARG A 375 3.58 -22.73 -10.78
CA ARG A 375 3.64 -22.86 -9.32
C ARG A 375 2.34 -23.38 -8.72
N PHE A 376 1.21 -22.97 -9.28
CA PHE A 376 -0.08 -23.55 -8.93
C PHE A 376 -0.09 -25.07 -9.13
N LYS A 377 0.45 -25.58 -10.25
CA LYS A 377 0.50 -27.03 -10.49
C LYS A 377 1.34 -27.75 -9.44
N ASN A 378 2.52 -27.22 -9.15
CA ASN A 378 3.39 -27.80 -8.13
C ASN A 378 2.72 -27.84 -6.75
N LEU A 379 2.02 -26.76 -6.38
CA LEU A 379 1.29 -26.70 -5.11
C LEU A 379 0.08 -27.63 -5.10
N ALA A 380 -0.65 -27.72 -6.21
CA ALA A 380 -1.79 -28.62 -6.36
C ALA A 380 -1.38 -30.10 -6.34
N ASP A 381 -0.14 -30.43 -6.71
CA ASP A 381 0.42 -31.77 -6.64
C ASP A 381 0.92 -32.14 -5.23
N SER A 382 1.44 -31.16 -4.47
CA SER A 382 1.95 -31.39 -3.11
C SER A 382 0.86 -31.36 -2.03
N LYS A 383 -0.23 -30.60 -2.26
CA LYS A 383 -1.33 -30.43 -1.30
C LYS A 383 -2.37 -31.55 -1.44
N LYS A 384 -2.87 -32.04 -0.31
CA LYS A 384 -3.94 -33.07 -0.29
C LYS A 384 -5.32 -32.45 -0.46
N SER A 385 -5.46 -31.20 -0.02
CA SER A 385 -6.63 -30.36 -0.21
C SER A 385 -6.52 -29.52 -1.48
N ALA A 386 -7.62 -28.90 -1.91
CA ALA A 386 -7.60 -27.98 -3.06
C ALA A 386 -6.78 -26.72 -2.77
N VAL A 387 -6.25 -26.11 -3.83
CA VAL A 387 -5.57 -24.83 -3.76
C VAL A 387 -6.61 -23.75 -3.46
N THR A 388 -6.39 -22.98 -2.40
CA THR A 388 -7.30 -21.92 -1.95
C THR A 388 -6.95 -20.59 -2.60
N ASP A 389 -7.82 -19.58 -2.44
CA ASP A 389 -7.49 -18.22 -2.88
C ASP A 389 -6.25 -17.67 -2.17
N ASP A 390 -6.10 -17.98 -0.88
CA ASP A 390 -4.95 -17.52 -0.12
C ASP A 390 -3.64 -18.14 -0.62
N ASP A 391 -3.68 -19.39 -1.11
CA ASP A 391 -2.54 -20.00 -1.78
C ASP A 391 -2.18 -19.28 -3.09
N LEU A 392 -3.19 -18.91 -3.90
CA LEU A 392 -2.98 -18.15 -5.14
C LEU A 392 -2.38 -16.76 -4.87
N LEU A 393 -2.90 -16.06 -3.85
CA LEU A 393 -2.39 -14.77 -3.41
C LEU A 393 -0.93 -14.88 -2.95
N ALA A 394 -0.60 -15.95 -2.22
CA ALA A 394 0.75 -16.21 -1.77
C ALA A 394 1.71 -16.48 -2.94
N ILE A 395 1.28 -17.23 -3.96
CA ILE A 395 2.05 -17.43 -5.20
C ILE A 395 2.32 -16.09 -5.88
N ILE A 396 1.32 -15.22 -5.99
CA ILE A 396 1.44 -13.90 -6.62
C ILE A 396 2.38 -12.97 -5.83
N SER A 397 2.24 -12.93 -4.51
CA SER A 397 3.09 -12.10 -3.65
C SER A 397 4.58 -12.49 -3.77
N ASP A 398 4.88 -13.78 -3.86
CA ASP A 398 6.23 -14.28 -4.14
C ASP A 398 6.71 -13.90 -5.56
N LEU A 399 5.83 -13.95 -6.57
CA LEU A 399 6.16 -13.56 -7.94
C LEU A 399 6.56 -12.07 -8.05
N PHE A 400 5.82 -11.17 -7.39
CA PHE A 400 6.19 -9.75 -7.36
C PHE A 400 7.51 -9.52 -6.62
N SER A 401 7.79 -10.29 -5.57
CA SER A 401 9.07 -10.24 -4.87
C SER A 401 10.25 -10.67 -5.75
N ARG A 402 10.04 -11.62 -6.68
CA ARG A 402 11.04 -12.05 -7.67
C ARG A 402 11.22 -11.08 -8.83
N ALA A 403 10.16 -10.46 -9.33
CA ALA A 403 10.26 -9.58 -10.51
C ALA A 403 11.21 -8.39 -10.29
N HIS A 404 11.36 -7.91 -9.06
CA HIS A 404 12.30 -6.82 -8.71
C HIS A 404 13.78 -7.19 -8.79
N THR A 405 14.12 -8.47 -8.98
CA THR A 405 15.50 -8.85 -9.31
C THR A 405 15.79 -8.76 -10.81
N SER A 406 14.80 -8.38 -11.64
CA SER A 406 14.87 -8.47 -13.10
C SER A 406 14.31 -7.26 -13.89
N SER A 407 13.89 -6.17 -13.23
CA SER A 407 13.21 -5.04 -13.90
C SER A 407 13.97 -3.70 -13.85
N SER A 408 15.28 -3.71 -14.08
CA SER A 408 15.98 -2.55 -14.64
C SER A 408 16.48 -2.93 -16.05
N TYR A 409 16.26 -2.05 -17.02
CA TYR A 409 16.52 -2.20 -18.47
C TYR A 409 15.46 -2.90 -19.33
N ASN A 410 14.40 -2.14 -19.67
CA ASN A 410 13.84 -2.20 -21.01
C ASN A 410 13.71 -0.76 -21.56
N SER A 411 14.76 -0.29 -22.21
CA SER A 411 14.70 0.92 -23.02
C SER A 411 15.57 0.75 -24.28
N LYS A 412 14.86 0.60 -25.40
CA LYS A 412 15.21 0.94 -26.78
C LYS A 412 16.48 0.33 -27.38
N THR A 413 16.29 -0.59 -28.33
CA THR A 413 17.07 -0.56 -29.58
C THR A 413 16.28 -1.24 -30.71
N GLU A 414 15.85 -0.44 -31.69
CA GLU A 414 15.73 -0.90 -33.08
C GLU A 414 16.83 -0.21 -33.90
N SER A 415 17.47 -1.02 -34.75
CA SER A 415 18.32 -0.68 -35.90
C SER A 415 19.75 -0.15 -35.64
N SER A 416 20.76 -1.00 -35.86
CA SER A 416 21.59 -0.95 -37.08
C SER A 416 22.86 -1.85 -36.99
N THR A 417 23.00 -2.66 -38.04
CA THR A 417 24.17 -3.34 -38.63
C THR A 417 25.58 -3.33 -37.97
N SER A 418 26.08 -4.57 -37.76
CA SER A 418 27.43 -5.11 -38.01
C SER A 418 28.68 -4.53 -37.29
N ALA A 419 29.21 -5.28 -36.31
CA ALA A 419 30.62 -5.72 -36.23
C ALA A 419 30.82 -6.69 -35.04
N LYS A 420 31.67 -7.71 -35.22
CA LYS A 420 32.02 -8.75 -34.24
C LYS A 420 33.02 -8.23 -33.19
N SER A 421 32.79 -8.49 -31.89
CA SER A 421 33.68 -9.28 -31.01
C SER A 421 33.31 -9.16 -29.52
N ASN A 422 33.14 -10.32 -28.89
CA ASN A 422 33.37 -10.69 -27.48
C ASN A 422 32.70 -9.90 -26.34
N GLY A 423 31.71 -10.57 -25.71
CA GLY A 423 31.20 -10.28 -24.39
C GLY A 423 29.69 -10.51 -24.31
N GLU A 424 29.24 -11.76 -24.19
CA GLU A 424 27.85 -12.03 -23.82
C GLU A 424 27.63 -11.54 -22.38
N ILE A 425 27.10 -10.32 -22.24
CA ILE A 425 26.64 -9.78 -20.96
C ILE A 425 25.31 -10.46 -20.66
N SER A 426 25.34 -11.49 -19.82
CA SER A 426 24.13 -12.18 -19.38
C SER A 426 23.37 -11.31 -18.38
N HIS A 427 22.12 -11.03 -18.70
CA HIS A 427 21.17 -10.37 -17.80
C HIS A 427 20.92 -11.25 -16.57
N ILE A 428 21.43 -10.86 -15.41
CA ILE A 428 21.28 -11.64 -14.17
C ILE A 428 19.90 -11.35 -13.56
N LYS A 429 18.97 -12.28 -13.77
CA LYS A 429 17.57 -12.23 -13.32
C LYS A 429 17.40 -12.29 -11.79
N ALA A 430 18.42 -12.70 -11.05
CA ALA A 430 18.51 -12.80 -9.58
C ALA A 430 19.97 -13.08 -9.19
N TYR A 431 20.53 -12.47 -8.13
CA TYR A 431 21.94 -12.71 -7.74
C TYR A 431 22.16 -14.13 -7.19
N TYR A 432 21.31 -14.53 -6.25
CA TYR A 432 21.32 -15.86 -5.64
C TYR A 432 20.00 -16.58 -5.82
N GLU A 433 20.08 -17.88 -6.09
CA GLU A 433 18.93 -18.80 -6.13
C GLU A 433 19.15 -19.96 -5.15
N LEU A 434 18.11 -20.31 -4.38
CA LEU A 434 18.16 -21.48 -3.50
C LEU A 434 18.14 -22.77 -4.33
N VAL A 435 19.16 -23.61 -4.17
CA VAL A 435 19.27 -24.92 -4.83
C VAL A 435 18.95 -26.05 -3.87
N HIS A 436 19.49 -25.97 -2.65
CA HIS A 436 19.32 -27.00 -1.64
C HIS A 436 19.22 -26.39 -0.25
N LEU A 437 18.34 -26.95 0.56
CA LEU A 437 18.16 -26.65 1.96
C LEU A 437 18.01 -27.98 2.70
N GLN A 438 18.90 -28.23 3.66
CA GLN A 438 18.76 -29.31 4.63
C GLN A 438 18.82 -28.70 6.01
N VAL A 439 17.90 -29.11 6.89
CA VAL A 439 17.84 -28.61 8.26
C VAL A 439 17.64 -29.77 9.22
N VAL A 440 18.38 -29.74 10.33
CA VAL A 440 18.22 -30.65 11.46
C VAL A 440 17.96 -29.81 12.70
N SER A 441 16.83 -30.02 13.35
CA SER A 441 16.43 -29.31 14.58
C SER A 441 15.66 -30.23 15.51
N GLY A 442 15.69 -29.94 16.80
CA GLY A 442 14.96 -30.69 17.81
C GLY A 442 15.12 -30.07 19.19
N THR A 443 14.31 -30.52 20.15
CA THR A 443 14.39 -30.06 21.54
C THR A 443 15.72 -30.48 22.17
N GLY A 444 16.48 -29.53 22.72
CA GLY A 444 17.74 -29.81 23.41
C GLY A 444 18.96 -29.98 22.52
N ILE A 445 18.83 -29.74 21.21
CA ILE A 445 19.96 -29.69 20.27
C ILE A 445 20.05 -28.32 19.60
N SER A 446 21.25 -27.89 19.21
CA SER A 446 21.41 -26.73 18.35
C SER A 446 20.90 -27.06 16.94
N ALA A 447 20.10 -26.16 16.36
CA ALA A 447 19.65 -26.34 15.00
C ALA A 447 20.83 -26.18 14.03
N THR A 448 20.88 -27.02 12.99
CA THR A 448 21.85 -26.91 11.90
C THR A 448 21.12 -26.76 10.58
N ALA A 449 21.65 -25.91 9.71
CA ALA A 449 21.18 -25.80 8.34
C ALA A 449 22.37 -25.86 7.38
N THR A 450 22.23 -26.66 6.32
CA THR A 450 23.13 -26.68 5.17
C THR A 450 22.39 -26.06 4.00
N ILE A 451 22.93 -24.97 3.46
CA ILE A 451 22.35 -24.23 2.34
C ILE A 451 23.26 -24.39 1.13
N THR A 452 22.67 -24.60 -0.04
CA THR A 452 23.35 -24.43 -1.33
C THR A 452 22.64 -23.36 -2.14
N LEU A 453 23.40 -22.33 -2.51
CA LEU A 453 22.94 -21.27 -3.41
C LEU A 453 23.65 -21.38 -4.75
N LYS A 454 22.93 -21.08 -5.83
CA LYS A 454 23.53 -20.76 -7.12
C LYS A 454 23.75 -19.26 -7.19
N GLU A 455 25.00 -18.85 -7.39
CA GLU A 455 25.34 -17.48 -7.71
C GLU A 455 25.25 -17.29 -9.23
N ASN A 456 24.25 -16.53 -9.70
CA ASN A 456 23.98 -16.45 -11.13
C ASN A 456 25.00 -15.61 -11.92
N SER A 457 25.75 -14.70 -11.27
CA SER A 457 26.81 -13.93 -11.92
C SER A 457 27.97 -14.81 -12.38
N SER A 458 28.40 -15.75 -11.52
CA SER A 458 29.51 -16.65 -11.80
C SER A 458 29.06 -18.04 -12.30
N GLY A 459 27.77 -18.37 -12.12
CA GLY A 459 27.25 -19.73 -12.31
C GLY A 459 27.67 -20.71 -11.21
N SER A 460 28.36 -20.24 -10.17
CA SER A 460 28.92 -21.08 -9.11
C SER A 460 27.83 -21.66 -8.21
N ILE A 461 28.06 -22.88 -7.77
CA ILE A 461 27.26 -23.53 -6.73
C ILE A 461 28.03 -23.41 -5.42
N LEU A 462 27.48 -22.66 -4.48
CA LEU A 462 28.09 -22.34 -3.19
C LEU A 462 27.33 -23.04 -2.08
N THR A 463 28.01 -23.82 -1.26
CA THR A 463 27.42 -24.55 -0.13
C THR A 463 28.11 -24.15 1.16
N ASP A 464 27.32 -23.88 2.19
CA ASP A 464 27.81 -23.66 3.55
C ASP A 464 26.80 -24.18 4.58
N ALA A 465 27.24 -24.35 5.82
CA ALA A 465 26.41 -24.81 6.92
C ALA A 465 26.62 -23.97 8.17
N ALA A 466 25.54 -23.74 8.91
CA ALA A 466 25.58 -22.96 10.13
C ALA A 466 24.76 -23.60 11.25
N LEU A 467 25.19 -23.30 12.47
CA LEU A 467 24.50 -23.61 13.71
C LEU A 467 23.66 -22.41 14.17
N ALA A 468 22.60 -22.69 14.91
CA ALA A 468 21.81 -21.69 15.61
C ALA A 468 21.29 -22.22 16.95
N GLN A 469 21.17 -21.30 17.92
CA GLN A 469 20.64 -21.62 19.23
C GLN A 469 19.12 -21.45 19.29
N THR A 470 18.55 -20.54 18.49
CA THR A 470 17.12 -20.20 18.62
C THR A 470 16.22 -21.01 17.70
N GLY A 471 16.76 -21.61 16.63
CA GLY A 471 15.98 -22.54 15.80
C GLY A 471 16.44 -22.70 14.35
N PRO A 472 15.67 -23.48 13.56
CA PRO A 472 16.01 -23.85 12.19
C PRO A 472 16.08 -22.66 11.21
N VAL A 473 15.23 -21.65 11.41
CA VAL A 473 15.21 -20.45 10.56
C VAL A 473 16.47 -19.61 10.76
N GLU A 474 16.89 -19.41 12.00
CA GLU A 474 18.15 -18.72 12.30
C GLU A 474 19.35 -19.46 11.70
N ALA A 475 19.38 -20.80 11.79
CA ALA A 475 20.45 -21.60 11.18
C ALA A 475 20.51 -21.38 9.66
N ALA A 476 19.36 -21.40 8.99
CA ALA A 476 19.28 -21.15 7.55
C ALA A 476 19.78 -19.74 7.19
N PHE A 477 19.38 -18.70 7.95
CA PHE A 477 19.82 -17.33 7.70
C PHE A 477 21.32 -17.16 7.92
N ASN A 478 21.87 -17.79 8.96
CA ASN A 478 23.31 -17.77 9.23
C ASN A 478 24.09 -18.44 8.08
N ALA A 479 23.65 -19.59 7.58
CA ALA A 479 24.28 -20.26 6.45
C ALA A 479 24.21 -19.41 5.16
N ILE A 480 23.06 -18.78 4.88
CA ILE A 480 22.94 -17.84 3.75
C ILE A 480 23.88 -16.64 3.93
N LYS A 481 24.03 -16.10 5.15
CA LYS A 481 24.92 -14.98 5.44
C LYS A 481 26.40 -15.34 5.25
N LEU A 482 26.80 -16.57 5.59
CA LEU A 482 28.15 -17.07 5.33
C LEU A 482 28.46 -17.17 3.83
N ILE A 483 27.49 -17.66 3.04
CA ILE A 483 27.62 -17.78 1.58
C ILE A 483 27.70 -16.40 0.93
N THR A 484 26.74 -15.53 1.24
CA THR A 484 26.58 -14.21 0.59
C THR A 484 27.56 -13.15 1.10
N LYS A 485 28.14 -13.38 2.29
CA LYS A 485 29.11 -12.50 2.98
C LYS A 485 28.62 -11.07 3.16
N GLN A 486 27.30 -10.87 3.21
CA GLN A 486 26.70 -9.54 3.38
C GLN A 486 26.63 -9.14 4.86
N ASP A 487 26.99 -7.90 5.16
CA ASP A 487 26.88 -7.35 6.51
C ASP A 487 25.49 -6.74 6.75
N ILE A 488 24.52 -7.63 6.99
CA ILE A 488 23.11 -7.28 7.13
C ILE A 488 22.55 -7.66 8.51
N SER A 489 21.55 -6.91 8.95
CA SER A 489 20.70 -7.17 10.11
C SER A 489 19.27 -7.46 9.67
N LEU A 490 18.62 -8.40 10.35
CA LEU A 490 17.20 -8.69 10.20
C LEU A 490 16.40 -7.66 11.03
N THR A 491 15.54 -6.90 10.37
CA THR A 491 14.71 -5.88 11.04
C THR A 491 13.29 -6.37 11.31
N MET A 492 12.77 -7.25 10.46
CA MET A 492 11.45 -7.86 10.62
C MET A 492 11.45 -9.29 10.09
N TYR A 493 10.81 -10.19 10.82
CA TYR A 493 10.45 -11.51 10.33
C TYR A 493 9.02 -11.80 10.77
N ASN A 494 8.16 -12.11 9.80
CA ASN A 494 6.78 -12.48 10.03
C ASN A 494 6.48 -13.74 9.22
N ILE A 495 5.76 -14.68 9.83
CA ILE A 495 5.26 -15.87 9.16
C ILE A 495 3.79 -16.04 9.45
N THR A 496 3.02 -16.29 8.40
CA THR A 496 1.56 -16.44 8.48
C THR A 496 1.12 -17.66 7.69
N ALA A 497 0.18 -18.42 8.22
CA ALA A 497 -0.48 -19.47 7.45
C ALA A 497 -1.35 -18.81 6.36
N THR A 498 -1.30 -19.33 5.14
CA THR A 498 -2.16 -18.84 4.05
C THR A 498 -3.59 -19.36 4.22
N GLY A 499 -3.76 -20.61 4.66
CA GLY A 499 -5.07 -21.24 4.86
C GLY A 499 -5.14 -22.11 6.11
N TYR A 500 -6.04 -23.08 6.05
CA TYR A 500 -6.32 -24.02 7.14
C TYR A 500 -5.80 -25.42 6.81
N GLY A 501 -5.51 -26.20 7.85
CA GLY A 501 -5.02 -27.58 7.71
C GLY A 501 -3.50 -27.68 7.88
N ALA A 502 -3.05 -28.88 8.24
CA ALA A 502 -1.63 -29.17 8.48
C ALA A 502 -0.76 -29.13 7.21
N ASP A 503 -1.40 -29.15 6.03
CA ASP A 503 -0.78 -29.04 4.70
C ASP A 503 -0.93 -27.64 4.09
N SER A 504 -1.36 -26.65 4.87
CA SER A 504 -1.45 -25.27 4.40
C SER A 504 -0.08 -24.73 4.02
N ALA A 505 -0.03 -23.94 2.94
CA ALA A 505 1.14 -23.11 2.70
C ALA A 505 1.29 -22.07 3.82
N CYS A 506 2.51 -21.58 3.96
CA CYS A 506 2.85 -20.45 4.80
C CYS A 506 3.48 -19.36 3.94
N LYS A 507 3.28 -18.12 4.37
CA LYS A 507 3.86 -16.93 3.79
C LYS A 507 4.87 -16.36 4.78
N ALA A 508 6.13 -16.32 4.37
CA ALA A 508 7.21 -15.69 5.11
C ALA A 508 7.51 -14.30 4.53
N THR A 509 7.52 -13.28 5.38
CA THR A 509 7.93 -11.91 5.06
C THR A 509 9.16 -11.56 5.89
N VAL A 510 10.23 -11.19 5.21
CA VAL A 510 11.53 -10.86 5.79
C VAL A 510 11.89 -9.43 5.41
N LYS A 511 12.34 -8.62 6.37
CA LYS A 511 12.96 -7.31 6.12
C LYS A 511 14.38 -7.27 6.65
N ILE A 512 15.31 -6.79 5.84
CA ILE A 512 16.73 -6.64 6.20
C ILE A 512 17.20 -5.21 6.04
N LYS A 513 18.26 -4.86 6.75
CA LYS A 513 18.98 -3.59 6.66
C LYS A 513 20.48 -3.83 6.60
N GLU A 514 21.21 -3.04 5.82
CA GLU A 514 22.66 -3.08 5.79
C GLU A 514 23.28 -2.35 7.00
N ASN A 515 24.31 -2.94 7.60
CA ASN A 515 24.95 -2.37 8.80
C ASN A 515 26.02 -1.31 8.47
N LYS A 516 26.63 -1.35 7.28
CA LYS A 516 27.74 -0.48 6.88
C LYS A 516 27.36 0.49 5.76
N GLN A 517 26.54 1.51 6.06
CA GLN A 517 26.58 2.79 5.33
C GLN A 517 25.98 3.94 6.15
N SER A 518 26.63 5.10 6.05
CA SER A 518 26.35 6.33 6.79
C SER A 518 25.35 7.26 6.10
N GLN A 519 24.75 6.85 4.98
CA GLN A 519 23.69 7.58 4.28
C GLN A 519 22.70 6.56 3.70
N GLU A 520 21.41 6.75 4.04
CA GLU A 520 20.23 5.94 3.69
C GLU A 520 20.00 4.63 4.48
N HIS A 521 18.98 4.65 5.35
CA HIS A 521 18.44 3.50 6.06
C HIS A 521 17.51 2.66 5.16
N SER A 522 17.98 2.23 4.00
CA SER A 522 17.15 1.42 3.09
C SER A 522 16.87 0.06 3.72
N VAL A 523 15.58 -0.26 3.89
CA VAL A 523 15.08 -1.55 4.37
C VAL A 523 14.57 -2.34 3.18
N PHE A 524 15.02 -3.58 3.03
CA PHE A 524 14.68 -4.43 1.89
C PHE A 524 13.74 -5.55 2.31
N THR A 525 12.60 -5.67 1.64
CA THR A 525 11.57 -6.66 1.95
C THR A 525 11.58 -7.80 0.93
N GLY A 526 11.67 -9.04 1.42
CA GLY A 526 11.45 -10.25 0.63
C GLY A 526 10.26 -11.03 1.15
N VAL A 527 9.45 -11.57 0.24
CA VAL A 527 8.27 -12.37 0.57
C VAL A 527 8.31 -13.68 -0.22
N ALA A 528 8.06 -14.79 0.45
CA ALA A 528 7.97 -16.10 -0.18
C ALA A 528 6.85 -16.95 0.39
N ALA A 529 6.35 -17.86 -0.44
CA ALA A 529 5.26 -18.76 -0.10
C ALA A 529 5.63 -20.21 -0.40
N GLU A 530 5.67 -21.04 0.64
CA GLU A 530 5.96 -22.48 0.56
C GLU A 530 5.16 -23.25 1.62
N THR A 531 5.00 -24.56 1.42
CA THR A 531 4.42 -25.43 2.45
C THR A 531 5.37 -25.64 3.63
N ASP A 532 6.68 -25.66 3.37
CA ASP A 532 7.70 -25.74 4.41
C ASP A 532 8.10 -24.35 4.93
N ILE A 533 7.98 -24.18 6.25
CA ILE A 533 8.25 -22.93 6.98
C ILE A 533 9.69 -22.45 6.79
N VAL A 534 10.66 -23.36 6.85
CA VAL A 534 12.07 -22.99 6.81
C VAL A 534 12.47 -22.61 5.39
N THR A 535 11.92 -23.31 4.40
CA THR A 535 12.08 -23.03 2.97
C THR A 535 11.48 -21.67 2.61
N ALA A 536 10.23 -21.39 3.01
CA ALA A 536 9.62 -20.08 2.82
C ALA A 536 10.51 -18.97 3.40
N SER A 537 10.98 -19.17 4.64
CA SER A 537 11.83 -18.20 5.32
C SER A 537 13.15 -17.96 4.59
N ALA A 538 13.85 -19.03 4.20
CA ALA A 538 15.12 -18.95 3.49
C ALA A 538 14.98 -18.23 2.14
N ILE A 539 13.94 -18.55 1.37
CA ILE A 539 13.66 -17.90 0.09
C ILE A 539 13.36 -16.42 0.29
N ALA A 540 12.50 -16.06 1.26
CA ALA A 540 12.19 -14.66 1.57
C ALA A 540 13.44 -13.87 1.97
N TYR A 541 14.36 -14.48 2.71
CA TYR A 541 15.65 -13.88 3.07
C TYR A 541 16.60 -13.71 1.88
N ILE A 542 16.65 -14.68 0.96
CA ILE A 542 17.42 -14.55 -0.29
C ILE A 542 16.84 -13.44 -1.17
N TYR A 543 15.52 -13.32 -1.26
CA TYR A 543 14.88 -12.26 -2.05
C TYR A 543 15.18 -10.87 -1.49
N SER A 544 15.17 -10.68 -0.17
CA SER A 544 15.52 -9.40 0.43
C SER A 544 16.99 -9.03 0.16
N ILE A 545 17.92 -10.01 0.19
CA ILE A 545 19.32 -9.83 -0.20
C ILE A 545 19.44 -9.47 -1.69
N ASN A 546 18.75 -10.19 -2.58
CA ASN A 546 18.81 -9.94 -4.02
C ASN A 546 18.32 -8.53 -4.36
N LYS A 547 17.24 -8.05 -3.71
CA LYS A 547 16.75 -6.67 -3.87
C LYS A 547 17.80 -5.64 -3.39
N MET A 548 18.47 -5.89 -2.27
CA MET A 548 19.56 -5.04 -1.79
C MET A 548 20.73 -4.97 -2.78
N LEU A 549 21.15 -6.12 -3.31
CA LEU A 549 22.26 -6.17 -4.27
C LEU A 549 21.93 -5.48 -5.60
N ALA A 550 20.69 -5.64 -6.08
CA ALA A 550 20.22 -4.93 -7.28
C ALA A 550 20.32 -3.41 -7.11
N GLN A 551 19.85 -2.86 -5.98
CA GLN A 551 19.93 -1.42 -5.74
C GLN A 551 21.39 -0.92 -5.65
N LYS A 552 22.29 -1.68 -5.02
CA LYS A 552 23.73 -1.32 -4.95
C LYS A 552 24.38 -1.25 -6.33
N TYR A 553 24.01 -2.17 -7.22
CA TYR A 553 24.54 -2.20 -8.57
C TYR A 553 24.08 -0.98 -9.36
N ASP A 554 22.78 -0.66 -9.33
CA ASP A 554 22.21 0.51 -10.00
C ASP A 554 22.84 1.83 -9.51
N ALA A 555 23.12 1.95 -8.20
CA ALA A 555 23.80 3.11 -7.61
C ALA A 555 25.27 3.24 -8.03
N SER A 556 25.92 2.13 -8.40
CA SER A 556 27.31 2.11 -8.87
C SER A 556 27.43 2.49 -10.35
N GLU A 557 26.51 2.04 -11.22
CA GLU A 557 26.46 2.45 -12.63
C GLU A 557 26.14 3.94 -12.79
N SER A 558 25.17 4.45 -12.03
CA SER A 558 24.77 5.86 -12.09
C SER A 558 25.85 6.84 -11.62
N ARG A 559 26.81 6.39 -10.79
CA ARG A 559 28.02 7.18 -10.45
C ARG A 559 29.09 7.10 -11.53
N SER A 560 29.18 5.99 -12.27
CA SER A 560 30.11 5.81 -13.38
C SER A 560 29.72 6.65 -14.60
N SER A 561 28.41 6.77 -14.90
CA SER A 561 27.89 7.51 -16.05
C SER A 561 27.85 9.04 -15.89
N LEU A 562 28.19 9.54 -14.70
CA LEU A 562 28.35 10.98 -14.41
C LEU A 562 29.82 11.44 -14.45
N GLN A 563 30.77 10.51 -14.67
CA GLN A 563 32.21 10.80 -14.77
C GLN A 563 32.75 10.76 -16.21
N ASP A 564 31.91 10.39 -17.18
CA ASP A 564 32.15 10.53 -18.61
C ASP A 564 31.26 11.65 -19.18
#